data_AF-E2B0F7-F1
#
_entry.id   AF-E2B0F7-F1
#
_cell.length_a   1.000
_cell.length_b   1.000
_cell.length_c   1.000
_cell.angle_alpha   90.00
_cell.angle_beta   90.00
_cell.angle_gamma   90.00
#
_symmetry.space_group_name_H-M   'P 1'
#
loop_
_entity.id
_entity.type
_entity.pdbx_description
1 polymer ?
#
loop_
_entity_poly.entity_id
_entity_poly.type
_entity_poly.pdbx_seq_one_letter_code
_entity_poly.pdbx_strand_id
1 'polypeptide(L)' 'NVWCGLLDGCIVGPYFIEGNLTGEAYLNLLQNELPEMLENINLHTVQNMWIQQDGA' A
#
# COMPACT_ATOMS: atom_id res chain seq x y z
N ASN A 1 -2.57 -0.60 -13.69
CA ASN A 1 -1.40 -0.04 -12.98
C ASN A 1 -0.99 -0.99 -11.87
N VAL A 2 0.27 -0.99 -11.41
CA VAL A 2 0.70 -1.86 -10.30
C VAL A 2 1.22 -1.01 -9.15
N TRP A 3 0.86 -1.39 -7.93
CA TRP A 3 1.39 -0.80 -6.70
C TRP A 3 2.15 -1.84 -5.88
N CYS A 4 3.23 -1.41 -5.25
CA CYS A 4 4.03 -2.23 -4.36
C CYS A 4 4.69 -1.34 -3.32
N GLY A 5 4.72 -1.79 -2.07
CA GLY A 5 5.41 -1.13 -0.96
C GLY A 5 6.68 -1.88 -0.54
N LEU A 6 7.61 -1.14 0.07
CA LEU A 6 8.74 -1.71 0.81
C LEU A 6 8.62 -1.25 2.26
N LEU A 7 8.51 -2.19 3.19
CA LEU A 7 8.40 -1.92 4.63
C LEU A 7 9.29 -2.89 5.40
N ASP A 8 10.24 -2.35 6.17
CA ASP A 8 11.15 -3.15 7.02
C ASP A 8 11.88 -4.28 6.27
N GLY A 9 12.30 -4.01 5.03
CA GLY A 9 12.94 -5.00 4.15
C GLY A 9 11.98 -6.03 3.52
N CYS A 10 10.69 -5.97 3.83
CA CYS A 10 9.65 -6.82 3.27
C CYS A 10 8.91 -6.11 2.14
N ILE A 11 8.54 -6.88 1.12
CA ILE A 11 7.68 -6.42 0.03
C ILE A 11 6.22 -6.51 0.50
N VAL A 12 5.46 -5.42 0.32
CA VAL A 12 4.02 -5.35 0.57
C VAL A 12 3.30 -5.29 -0.78
N GLY A 13 2.51 -6.31 -1.09
CA GLY A 13 1.86 -6.51 -2.39
C GLY A 13 2.52 -7.58 -3.26
N PRO A 14 2.43 -7.49 -4.60
CA PRO A 14 1.88 -6.40 -5.44
C PRO A 14 0.34 -6.32 -5.43
N TYR A 15 -0.19 -5.12 -5.66
CA TYR A 15 -1.62 -4.89 -5.93
C TYR A 15 -1.82 -4.41 -7.37
N PHE A 16 -2.73 -5.07 -8.08
CA PHE A 16 -3.08 -4.73 -9.46
C PHE A 16 -4.30 -3.82 -9.48
N ILE A 17 -4.10 -2.59 -9.94
CA ILE A 17 -5.17 -1.62 -10.12
C ILE A 17 -5.74 -1.83 -11.52
N GLU A 18 -6.99 -2.30 -11.55
CA GLU A 18 -7.77 -2.47 -12.78
C GLU A 18 -8.03 -1.11 -13.45
N GLY A 19 -7.70 -1.01 -14.73
CA GLY A 19 -7.82 0.24 -15.49
C GLY A 19 -6.81 1.32 -15.09
N ASN A 20 -7.23 2.58 -15.22
CA ASN A 20 -6.39 3.74 -14.99
C ASN A 20 -6.22 4.03 -13.49
N LEU A 21 -5.02 4.47 -13.11
CA LEU A 21 -4.77 4.99 -11.77
C LEU A 21 -5.47 6.35 -11.65
N THR A 22 -6.61 6.36 -10.96
CA THR A 22 -7.32 7.59 -10.57
C THR A 22 -7.10 7.85 -9.09
N GLY A 23 -7.32 9.10 -8.65
CA GLY A 23 -7.28 9.42 -7.22
C GLY A 23 -8.26 8.60 -6.39
N GLU A 24 -9.42 8.25 -6.94
CA GLU A 24 -10.41 7.38 -6.28
C GLU A 24 -9.92 5.94 -6.16
N ALA A 25 -9.38 5.35 -7.24
CA ALA A 25 -8.83 4.00 -7.19
C ALA A 25 -7.64 3.91 -6.23
N TYR A 26 -6.84 4.99 -6.17
CA TYR A 26 -5.72 5.08 -5.24
C TYR A 26 -6.16 5.24 -3.78
N LEU A 27 -7.19 6.04 -3.53
CA LEU A 27 -7.79 6.17 -2.20
C LEU A 27 -8.36 4.83 -1.71
N ASN A 28 -9.05 4.08 -2.58
CA ASN A 28 -9.55 2.75 -2.27
C ASN A 28 -8.42 1.79 -1.90
N LEU A 29 -7.33 1.79 -2.67
CA LEU A 29 -6.13 1.02 -2.36
C LEU A 29 -5.60 1.35 -0.95
N LEU A 30 -5.46 2.64 -0.61
CA LEU A 30 -4.91 3.04 0.69
C LEU A 30 -5.83 2.70 1.88
N GLN A 31 -7.15 2.79 1.70
CA GLN A 31 -8.12 2.62 2.80
C GLN A 31 -8.57 1.18 3.00
N ASN A 32 -8.68 0.39 1.92
CA ASN A 32 -9.31 -0.92 1.96
C ASN A 32 -8.32 -2.05 1.69
N GLU A 33 -7.45 -1.89 0.69
CA GLU A 33 -6.56 -2.97 0.26
C GLU A 33 -5.26 -3.01 1.09
N LEU A 34 -4.64 -1.84 1.32
CA LEU A 34 -3.38 -1.73 2.04
C LEU A 34 -3.45 -2.31 3.46
N PRO A 35 -4.52 -2.09 4.28
CA PRO A 35 -4.63 -2.75 5.58
C PRO A 35 -4.62 -4.28 5.51
N GLU A 36 -5.29 -4.88 4.53
CA GLU A 36 -5.28 -6.33 4.33
C GLU A 36 -3.88 -6.83 3.97
N MET A 37 -3.17 -6.11 3.10
CA MET A 37 -1.79 -6.46 2.72
C MET A 37 -0.80 -6.37 3.90
N LEU A 38 -1.13 -5.61 4.94
CA LEU A 38 -0.32 -5.43 6.14
C LEU A 38 -0.69 -6.39 7.28
N GLU A 39 -1.70 -7.25 7.12
CA GLU A 39 -2.24 -8.11 8.20
C GLU A 39 -1.16 -9.01 8.82
N ASN A 40 -0.21 -9.48 8.02
CA ASN A 40 0.87 -10.37 8.47
C ASN A 40 2.10 -9.62 9.01
N ILE A 41 2.08 -8.28 9.00
CA ILE A 41 3.17 -7.46 9.51
C ILE A 41 2.91 -7.17 10.99
N ASN A 42 3.99 -7.14 11.77
CA ASN A 42 3.91 -6.80 13.19
C ASN A 42 3.21 -5.44 13.38
N LEU A 43 2.18 -5.41 14.24
CA LEU A 43 1.38 -4.22 14.51
C LEU A 43 2.24 -3.02 14.94
N HIS A 44 3.31 -3.23 15.71
CA HIS A 44 4.22 -2.16 16.10
C HIS A 44 4.93 -1.55 14.89
N THR A 45 5.32 -2.36 13.91
CA THR A 45 5.93 -1.86 12.66
C THR A 45 4.91 -1.03 11.87
N VAL A 46 3.68 -1.54 11.72
CA VAL A 46 2.60 -0.86 11.01
C VAL A 46 2.22 0.46 11.68
N GLN A 47 2.11 0.50 13.01
CA GLN A 47 1.73 1.71 13.75
C GLN A 47 2.80 2.81 13.72
N ASN A 48 4.06 2.45 13.44
CA ASN A 48 5.18 3.39 13.39
C ASN A 48 5.69 3.65 11.97
N MET A 49 5.00 3.14 10.93
CA MET A 49 5.41 3.33 9.54
C MET A 49 5.00 4.72 9.01
N TRP A 50 5.70 5.16 7.95
CA TRP A 50 5.35 6.34 7.17
C TRP A 50 5.09 5.93 5.73
N ILE A 51 4.10 6.55 5.09
CA ILE A 51 3.86 6.40 3.65
C ILE A 51 4.70 7.44 2.91
N GLN A 52 5.56 6.99 2.00
CA GLN A 52 6.38 7.84 1.14
C GLN A 52 6.11 7.52 -0.33
N GLN A 53 5.94 8.56 -1.15
CA GLN A 53 5.61 8.47 -2.58
C GLN A 53 6.38 9.56 -3.37
N ASP A 54 6.37 9.46 -4.68
CA ASP A 54 7.11 10.35 -5.61
C ASP A 54 6.44 11.72 -5.83
N GLY A 55 5.19 11.89 -5.39
CA GLY A 55 4.46 13.17 -5.42
C GLY A 55 3.71 13.44 -6.73
N ALA A 56 3.40 12.37 -7.49
CA ALA A 56 2.57 12.43 -8.70
C ALA A 56 1.14 12.93 -8.45
#